data_AF-A0A7S2JN59-F1
#
_entry.id   AF-A0A7S2JN59-F1
#
_cell.length_a   1.000
_cell.length_b   1.000
_cell.length_c   1.000
_cell.angle_alpha   90.00
_cell.angle_beta   90.00
_cell.angle_gamma   90.00
#
_symmetry.space_group_name_H-M   'P 1'
#
loop_
_entity.id
_entity.type
_entity.pdbx_description
1 polymer ?
#
loop_
_entity_poly.entity_id
_entity_poly.type
_entity_poly.pdbx_seq_one_letter_code
_entity_poly.pdbx_strand_id
1 'polypeptide(L)'
;SLDQMPLDGLLDLQASVEREIEEVGEEEMHLTQALWRGSGFFRKASMRESPGDLGSGSPGAASGSARRWSWRGGAAPTAEELSLVADPHCLLDQAFDYGLAWDRTWAGQPMGPRDEGVRRQRREGTKRKVADELGLRYFGDSAWNARKSVRDSVHVFLDRTPASKLGLAPAGGTFLLGRYDVVAAKISSDLDRDWNWIKGNKRDFWVAHAAALNIGESAKASDFPDLSVATSSGGNPDPKLDEESYFQAMEHILANVCTACATLRTEHLVFFPFGMGAFIRHLGQLDPRFTAHAELQRLRRRLARSFVRVLAKKTPSSTKIHLCLMFSEEEPLCNSDAFLRALIGQTGAPEEDQDAEALRRRVVIYEEGDSLHLAQELASKSSKVLLVNGANRSLLGNHWFAGRAKRAIDENLHRRSWRMAAVSYMLNGFDGREPSRRGPDELKQNAEWIHGKVHYINQTGGWF
;
A
#
# COMPACT_ATOMS: atom_id res chain seq x y z
N SER A 1 -1.27 -39.57 19.76
CA SER A 1 -0.38 -39.29 18.62
C SER A 1 -1.26 -39.06 17.41
N LEU A 2 -1.01 -38.03 16.61
CA LEU A 2 -1.74 -37.78 15.36
C LEU A 2 -1.64 -38.99 14.40
N ASP A 3 -0.56 -39.77 14.50
CA ASP A 3 -0.29 -40.94 13.66
C ASP A 3 -1.23 -42.13 13.91
N GLN A 4 -2.07 -42.06 14.94
CA GLN A 4 -3.05 -43.11 15.26
C GLN A 4 -4.50 -42.64 15.13
N MET A 5 -4.74 -41.40 14.72
CA MET A 5 -6.11 -40.92 14.51
C MET A 5 -6.68 -41.47 13.20
N PRO A 6 -7.89 -42.05 13.21
CA PRO A 6 -8.63 -42.36 11.99
C PRO A 6 -8.81 -41.11 11.13
N LEU A 7 -8.88 -41.28 9.81
CA LEU A 7 -9.00 -40.17 8.84
C LEU A 7 -10.17 -39.23 9.17
N ASP A 8 -11.32 -39.80 9.58
CA ASP A 8 -12.50 -39.01 9.96
C ASP A 8 -12.23 -38.12 11.19
N GLY A 9 -11.44 -38.61 12.16
CA GLY A 9 -11.03 -37.83 13.34
C GLY A 9 -10.06 -36.70 13.00
N LEU A 10 -9.22 -36.87 11.97
CA LEU A 10 -8.35 -35.79 11.48
C LEU A 10 -9.16 -34.69 10.77
N LEU A 11 -10.20 -35.07 10.02
CA LEU A 11 -11.10 -34.12 9.35
C LEU A 11 -11.95 -33.34 10.36
N ASP A 12 -12.44 -34.01 11.41
CA ASP A 12 -13.17 -33.35 12.50
C ASP A 12 -12.28 -32.38 13.30
N LEU A 13 -11.03 -32.76 13.56
CA LEU A 13 -10.05 -31.89 14.21
C LEU A 13 -9.73 -30.67 13.34
N GLN A 14 -9.55 -30.85 12.03
CA GLN A 14 -9.36 -29.76 11.09
C GLN A 14 -10.57 -28.81 11.09
N ALA A 15 -11.80 -29.34 11.02
CA ALA A 15 -13.01 -28.54 11.08
C ALA A 15 -13.22 -27.84 12.43
N SER A 16 -12.73 -28.42 13.53
CA SER A 16 -12.74 -27.79 14.86
C SER A 16 -11.76 -26.62 14.93
N VAL A 17 -10.53 -26.80 14.44
CA VAL A 17 -9.51 -25.74 14.40
C VAL A 17 -9.93 -24.60 13.46
N GLU A 18 -10.55 -24.92 12.32
CA GLU A 18 -11.09 -23.91 11.40
C GLU A 18 -12.20 -23.08 12.05
N ARG A 19 -13.10 -23.70 12.85
CA ARG A 19 -14.13 -22.99 13.62
C ARG A 19 -13.54 -22.10 14.72
N GLU A 20 -12.55 -22.60 15.47
CA GLU A 20 -11.92 -21.82 16.54
C GLU A 20 -11.14 -20.61 15.99
N ILE A 21 -10.49 -20.75 14.82
CA ILE A 21 -9.87 -19.63 14.11
C ILE A 21 -10.92 -18.61 13.64
N GLU A 22 -12.11 -19.06 13.24
CA GLU A 22 -13.22 -18.20 12.84
C GLU A 22 -13.78 -17.44 14.04
N GLU A 23 -13.98 -18.10 15.18
CA GLU A 23 -14.44 -17.51 16.45
C GLU A 23 -13.46 -16.46 17.00
N VAL A 24 -12.15 -16.72 16.98
CA VAL A 24 -11.13 -15.73 17.40
C VAL A 24 -11.14 -14.50 16.46
N GLY A 25 -11.35 -14.72 15.16
CA GLY A 25 -11.51 -13.63 14.20
C GLY A 25 -12.80 -12.82 14.39
N GLU A 26 -13.86 -13.44 14.90
CA GLU A 26 -15.12 -12.78 15.27
C GLU A 26 -15.01 -12.01 16.60
N GLU A 27 -14.31 -12.53 17.61
CA GLU A 27 -14.03 -11.80 18.86
C GLU A 27 -13.24 -10.52 18.61
N GLU A 28 -12.22 -10.56 17.74
CA GLU A 28 -11.44 -9.39 17.35
C GLU A 28 -12.33 -8.34 16.63
N MET A 29 -13.27 -8.79 15.80
CA MET A 29 -14.28 -7.95 15.16
C MET A 29 -15.27 -7.36 16.17
N HIS A 30 -15.69 -8.12 17.19
CA HIS A 30 -16.61 -7.67 18.23
C HIS A 30 -15.95 -6.66 19.19
N LEU A 31 -14.68 -6.84 19.56
CA LEU A 31 -13.90 -5.85 20.30
C LEU A 31 -13.77 -4.54 19.52
N THR A 32 -13.54 -4.64 18.21
CA THR A 32 -13.47 -3.47 17.31
C THR A 32 -14.84 -2.78 17.20
N GLN A 33 -15.95 -3.53 17.10
CA GLN A 33 -17.31 -2.96 17.09
C GLN A 33 -17.73 -2.39 18.45
N ALA A 34 -17.29 -2.96 19.57
CA ALA A 34 -17.60 -2.49 20.92
C ALA A 34 -16.90 -1.15 21.22
N LEU A 35 -15.64 -1.01 20.81
CA LEU A 35 -14.92 0.27 20.80
C LEU A 35 -15.65 1.30 19.92
N TRP A 36 -16.18 0.87 18.77
CA TRP A 36 -16.92 1.75 17.85
C TRP A 36 -18.29 2.22 18.39
N ARG A 37 -19.01 1.36 19.14
CA ARG A 37 -20.27 1.74 19.80
C ARG A 37 -20.06 2.65 21.01
N GLY A 38 -18.89 2.59 21.66
CA GLY A 38 -18.51 3.50 22.75
C GLY A 38 -18.27 4.95 22.31
N SER A 39 -17.91 5.16 21.03
CA SER A 39 -17.69 6.48 20.41
C SER A 39 -18.94 7.13 19.80
N GLY A 40 -20.12 6.52 19.94
CA GLY A 40 -21.37 6.99 19.35
C GLY A 40 -22.02 8.16 20.10
N PHE A 41 -21.43 9.36 20.03
CA PHE A 41 -22.09 10.58 20.48
C PHE A 41 -22.02 11.71 19.44
N PHE A 42 -22.57 11.50 18.24
CA PHE A 42 -22.99 12.61 17.38
C PHE A 42 -24.31 12.32 16.67
N ARG A 43 -25.36 13.00 17.16
CA ARG A 43 -26.68 13.10 16.54
C ARG A 43 -26.61 13.97 15.29
N LYS A 44 -27.25 13.50 14.21
CA LYS A 44 -27.71 14.33 13.09
C LYS A 44 -28.57 15.49 13.62
N ALA A 45 -28.15 16.72 13.38
CA ALA A 45 -29.05 17.86 13.39
C ALA A 45 -29.97 17.76 12.17
N SER A 46 -31.25 17.53 12.43
CA SER A 46 -32.35 17.55 11.47
C SER A 46 -32.65 19.00 11.09
N MET A 47 -32.29 19.42 9.87
CA MET A 47 -32.93 20.57 9.25
C MET A 47 -34.35 20.17 8.83
N ARG A 48 -35.34 20.83 9.43
CA ARG A 48 -36.73 20.85 8.98
C ARG A 48 -36.81 21.71 7.72
N GLU A 49 -37.28 21.13 6.63
CA GLU A 49 -37.88 21.90 5.53
C GLU A 49 -39.38 21.58 5.48
N SER A 50 -40.18 22.64 5.40
CA SER A 50 -41.63 22.62 5.25
C SER A 50 -42.02 22.27 3.79
N PRO A 51 -43.18 21.66 3.54
CA PRO A 51 -43.56 21.19 2.22
C PRO A 51 -44.13 22.35 1.39
N GLY A 52 -43.56 22.54 0.18
CA GLY A 52 -44.01 23.53 -0.78
C GLY A 52 -43.99 22.97 -2.20
N ASP A 53 -45.19 22.59 -2.64
CA ASP A 53 -45.75 22.64 -3.99
C ASP A 53 -45.19 21.83 -5.18
N LEU A 54 -46.15 21.28 -5.92
CA LEU A 54 -46.02 20.39 -7.06
C LEU A 54 -45.73 21.19 -8.34
N GLY A 55 -44.63 20.86 -9.03
CA GLY A 55 -44.33 21.38 -10.37
C GLY A 55 -43.68 20.31 -11.25
N SER A 56 -44.46 19.79 -12.20
CA SER A 56 -44.03 18.89 -13.26
C SER A 56 -43.00 19.53 -14.20
N GLY A 57 -41.85 18.87 -14.42
CA GLY A 57 -40.86 19.28 -15.42
C GLY A 57 -39.87 18.15 -15.77
N SER A 58 -39.73 17.90 -17.06
CA SER A 58 -38.97 16.83 -17.74
C SER A 58 -37.47 16.73 -17.39
N PRO A 59 -36.82 15.57 -17.62
CA PRO A 59 -35.41 15.35 -17.27
C PRO A 59 -34.47 15.99 -18.30
N GLY A 60 -33.90 17.14 -17.95
CA GLY A 60 -32.73 17.71 -18.60
C GLY A 60 -31.45 17.23 -17.93
N ALA A 61 -30.59 16.56 -18.68
CA ALA A 61 -29.24 16.19 -18.25
C ALA A 61 -28.41 17.47 -18.02
N ALA A 62 -28.19 17.83 -16.75
CA ALA A 62 -27.34 18.95 -16.38
C ALA A 62 -25.87 18.51 -16.36
N SER A 63 -25.13 18.90 -17.39
CA SER A 63 -23.66 18.97 -17.34
C SER A 63 -23.28 20.05 -16.33
N GLY A 64 -22.84 19.65 -15.13
CA GLY A 64 -22.29 20.56 -14.13
C GLY A 64 -21.05 21.25 -14.69
N SER A 65 -21.20 22.50 -15.11
CA SER A 65 -20.09 23.39 -15.44
C SER A 65 -19.35 23.71 -14.14
N ALA A 66 -18.28 22.97 -13.85
CA ALA A 66 -17.30 23.37 -12.84
C ALA A 66 -16.76 24.75 -13.24
N ARG A 67 -17.03 25.77 -12.40
CA ARG A 67 -16.40 27.09 -12.55
C ARG A 67 -14.90 26.90 -12.38
N ARG A 68 -14.19 26.88 -13.50
CA ARG A 68 -12.73 26.81 -13.56
C ARG A 68 -12.18 28.14 -13.03
N TRP A 69 -11.79 28.17 -11.76
CA TRP A 69 -10.96 29.24 -11.23
C TRP A 69 -9.59 29.13 -11.91
N SER A 70 -9.31 30.02 -12.85
CA SER A 70 -7.98 30.10 -13.43
C SER A 70 -7.04 30.69 -12.38
N TRP A 71 -6.16 29.85 -11.84
CA TRP A 71 -5.08 30.28 -10.97
C TRP A 71 -4.14 31.19 -11.77
N ARG A 72 -4.31 32.51 -11.65
CA ARG A 72 -3.35 33.49 -12.14
C ARG A 72 -2.34 33.75 -11.03
N GLY A 73 -1.25 32.98 -11.05
CA GLY A 73 0.06 33.32 -10.49
C GLY A 73 0.14 33.70 -9.00
N GLY A 74 0.76 32.82 -8.21
CA GLY A 74 1.78 33.19 -7.21
C GLY A 74 1.34 33.92 -5.93
N ALA A 75 0.05 34.06 -5.63
CA ALA A 75 -0.37 34.61 -4.35
C ALA A 75 -0.19 33.57 -3.23
N ALA A 76 0.38 34.01 -2.10
CA ALA A 76 0.46 33.21 -0.89
C ALA A 76 -0.95 32.95 -0.32
N PRO A 77 -1.20 31.78 0.27
CA PRO A 77 -2.50 31.46 0.86
C PRO A 77 -2.85 32.42 2.00
N THR A 78 -4.11 32.80 2.08
CA THR A 78 -4.72 33.67 3.09
C THR A 78 -4.74 33.00 4.47
N ALA A 79 -4.88 33.80 5.54
CA ALA A 79 -4.98 33.28 6.92
C ALA A 79 -6.21 32.38 7.14
N GLU A 80 -7.28 32.61 6.36
CA GLU A 80 -8.47 31.75 6.32
C GLU A 80 -8.18 30.42 5.61
N GLU A 81 -7.44 30.44 4.49
CA GLU A 81 -6.95 29.19 3.87
C GLU A 81 -6.02 28.41 4.80
N LEU A 82 -5.19 29.08 5.61
CA LEU A 82 -4.31 28.43 6.59
C LEU A 82 -5.07 27.81 7.78
N SER A 83 -6.15 28.44 8.25
CA SER A 83 -7.00 27.88 9.32
C SER A 83 -7.85 26.70 8.82
N LEU A 84 -8.35 26.78 7.58
CA LEU A 84 -9.01 25.67 6.89
C LEU A 84 -8.03 24.52 6.65
N VAL A 85 -6.77 24.83 6.32
CA VAL A 85 -5.74 23.80 6.22
C VAL A 85 -5.61 23.10 7.56
N ALA A 86 -5.71 23.72 8.73
CA ALA A 86 -5.54 23.04 10.03
C ALA A 86 -6.59 21.94 10.33
N ASP A 87 -7.80 22.03 9.77
CA ASP A 87 -8.87 21.04 9.94
C ASP A 87 -8.84 20.00 8.80
N PRO A 88 -8.65 18.69 9.09
CA PRO A 88 -8.72 17.63 8.09
C PRO A 88 -10.01 17.62 7.28
N HIS A 89 -11.14 18.05 7.85
CA HIS A 89 -12.42 18.09 7.15
C HIS A 89 -12.54 19.26 6.19
N CYS A 90 -11.87 20.38 6.45
CA CYS A 90 -11.91 21.56 5.60
C CYS A 90 -11.04 21.40 4.33
N LEU A 91 -9.91 20.70 4.40
CA LEU A 91 -9.09 20.35 3.22
C LEU A 91 -9.83 19.48 2.20
N LEU A 92 -10.88 18.81 2.63
CA LEU A 92 -11.68 17.87 1.84
C LEU A 92 -13.00 18.46 1.37
N ASP A 93 -13.31 19.69 1.80
CA ASP A 93 -14.46 20.40 1.30
C ASP A 93 -14.22 20.78 -0.17
N GLN A 94 -15.17 20.43 -1.03
CA GLN A 94 -15.03 20.41 -2.50
C GLN A 94 -14.83 21.80 -3.12
N ALA A 95 -14.92 22.86 -2.32
CA ALA A 95 -14.76 24.23 -2.77
C ALA A 95 -13.32 24.60 -3.13
N PHE A 96 -12.31 23.87 -2.63
CA PHE A 96 -10.90 24.23 -2.79
C PHE A 96 -10.07 23.07 -3.34
N ASP A 97 -9.54 23.23 -4.56
CA ASP A 97 -8.64 22.24 -5.15
C ASP A 97 -7.16 22.47 -4.77
N TYR A 98 -6.83 23.60 -4.11
CA TYR A 98 -5.47 24.00 -3.68
C TYR A 98 -4.38 23.92 -4.78
N GLY A 99 -4.78 24.12 -6.04
CA GLY A 99 -3.90 23.98 -7.20
C GLY A 99 -3.50 22.53 -7.54
N LEU A 100 -4.13 21.55 -6.90
CA LEU A 100 -3.95 20.12 -7.16
C LEU A 100 -4.87 19.70 -8.31
N ALA A 101 -4.39 18.78 -9.16
CA ALA A 101 -5.21 18.18 -10.21
C ALA A 101 -5.97 16.98 -9.63
N TRP A 102 -7.30 17.06 -9.58
CA TRP A 102 -8.16 16.00 -9.06
C TRP A 102 -8.82 15.20 -10.19
N ASP A 103 -8.88 13.89 -10.01
CA ASP A 103 -9.72 12.97 -10.74
C ASP A 103 -10.72 12.34 -9.75
N ARG A 104 -11.98 12.79 -9.84
CA ARG A 104 -13.07 12.38 -8.95
C ARG A 104 -13.96 11.30 -9.56
N THR A 105 -13.47 10.56 -10.55
CA THR A 105 -14.25 9.52 -11.25
C THR A 105 -14.83 8.47 -10.29
N TRP A 106 -14.18 8.26 -9.14
CA TRP A 106 -14.55 7.26 -8.14
C TRP A 106 -15.04 7.83 -6.81
N ALA A 107 -15.14 9.15 -6.68
CA ALA A 107 -15.58 9.81 -5.45
C ALA A 107 -16.92 9.26 -4.97
N GLY A 108 -16.99 8.91 -3.68
CA GLY A 108 -18.19 8.36 -3.03
C GLY A 108 -18.60 6.94 -3.45
N GLN A 109 -17.82 6.27 -4.31
CA GLN A 109 -18.11 4.90 -4.73
C GLN A 109 -17.37 3.91 -3.81
N PRO A 110 -18.03 2.84 -3.32
CA PRO A 110 -17.37 1.82 -2.51
C PRO A 110 -16.28 1.09 -3.31
N MET A 111 -15.33 0.48 -2.61
CA MET A 111 -14.24 -0.30 -3.22
C MET A 111 -14.27 -1.74 -2.70
N GLY A 112 -14.06 -2.70 -3.61
CA GLY A 112 -13.98 -4.12 -3.29
C GLY A 112 -15.33 -4.80 -3.07
N PRO A 113 -15.32 -6.14 -2.85
CA PRO A 113 -16.53 -6.89 -2.65
C PRO A 113 -17.10 -6.58 -1.27
N ARG A 114 -18.42 -6.40 -1.20
CA ARG A 114 -19.14 -6.20 0.05
C ARG A 114 -19.19 -7.47 0.93
N ASP A 115 -18.90 -8.61 0.34
CA ASP A 115 -19.13 -9.94 0.90
C ASP A 115 -17.83 -10.78 0.92
N GLU A 116 -17.55 -11.44 2.05
CA GLU A 116 -16.35 -12.29 2.22
C GLU A 116 -16.43 -13.58 1.39
N GLY A 117 -17.62 -14.12 1.13
CA GLY A 117 -17.84 -15.22 0.22
C GLY A 117 -17.37 -14.90 -1.20
N VAL A 118 -17.66 -13.71 -1.71
CA VAL A 118 -17.13 -13.23 -3.01
C VAL A 118 -15.60 -13.14 -2.96
N ARG A 119 -15.03 -12.58 -1.88
CA ARG A 119 -13.57 -12.50 -1.69
C ARG A 119 -12.91 -13.89 -1.69
N ARG A 120 -13.48 -14.83 -0.94
CA ARG A 120 -13.07 -16.25 -0.90
C ARG A 120 -13.16 -16.88 -2.27
N GLN A 121 -14.27 -16.72 -2.98
CA GLN A 121 -14.46 -17.28 -4.32
C GLN A 121 -13.40 -16.76 -5.30
N ARG A 122 -13.09 -15.46 -5.30
CA ARG A 122 -12.03 -14.88 -6.14
C ARG A 122 -10.66 -15.41 -5.76
N ARG A 123 -10.34 -15.47 -4.46
CA ARG A 123 -9.09 -16.05 -3.94
C ARG A 123 -8.88 -17.49 -4.42
N GLU A 124 -9.88 -18.36 -4.29
CA GLU A 124 -9.81 -19.75 -4.77
C GLU A 124 -9.73 -19.84 -6.30
N GLY A 125 -10.40 -18.93 -7.01
CA GLY A 125 -10.25 -18.77 -8.46
C GLY A 125 -8.80 -18.45 -8.87
N THR A 126 -8.18 -17.50 -8.18
CA THR A 126 -6.79 -17.09 -8.42
C THR A 126 -5.82 -18.23 -8.10
N LYS A 127 -6.00 -18.96 -6.99
CA LYS A 127 -5.19 -20.15 -6.66
C LYS A 127 -5.21 -21.21 -7.76
N ARG A 128 -6.41 -21.59 -8.24
CA ARG A 128 -6.57 -22.57 -9.33
C ARG A 128 -5.85 -22.08 -10.58
N LYS A 129 -6.05 -20.82 -10.96
CA LYS A 129 -5.40 -20.24 -12.13
C LYS A 129 -3.87 -20.22 -12.01
N VAL A 130 -3.32 -19.93 -10.83
CA VAL A 130 -1.88 -20.03 -10.59
C VAL A 130 -1.38 -21.46 -10.80
N ALA A 131 -2.07 -22.46 -10.26
CA ALA A 131 -1.69 -23.87 -10.44
C ALA A 131 -1.72 -24.28 -11.92
N ASP A 132 -2.79 -23.93 -12.64
CA ASP A 132 -2.97 -24.27 -14.06
C ASP A 132 -1.91 -23.60 -14.96
N GLU A 133 -1.66 -22.32 -14.73
CA GLU A 133 -0.72 -21.51 -15.54
C GLU A 133 0.74 -21.85 -15.25
N LEU A 134 1.08 -22.30 -14.04
CA LEU A 134 2.41 -22.82 -13.70
C LEU A 134 2.58 -24.31 -14.02
N GLY A 135 1.50 -25.03 -14.36
CA GLY A 135 1.52 -26.47 -14.61
C GLY A 135 1.84 -27.30 -13.35
N LEU A 136 1.38 -26.83 -12.19
CA LEU A 136 1.40 -27.54 -10.91
C LEU A 136 0.27 -28.59 -10.86
N ARG A 137 0.34 -29.60 -9.99
CA ARG A 137 -0.78 -30.57 -9.85
C ARG A 137 -1.95 -29.96 -9.08
N TYR A 138 -1.65 -29.14 -8.08
CA TYR A 138 -2.61 -28.35 -7.31
C TYR A 138 -1.90 -27.12 -6.73
N PHE A 139 -2.66 -26.11 -6.31
CA PHE A 139 -2.10 -24.98 -5.58
C PHE A 139 -1.63 -25.44 -4.20
N GLY A 140 -0.34 -25.31 -3.89
CA GLY A 140 0.27 -25.92 -2.73
C GLY A 140 1.48 -26.79 -3.07
N ASP A 141 1.54 -27.31 -4.30
CA ASP A 141 2.72 -28.01 -4.82
C ASP A 141 3.93 -27.07 -4.83
N SER A 142 5.10 -27.59 -4.48
CA SER A 142 6.32 -26.77 -4.51
C SER A 142 6.52 -26.04 -5.84
N ALA A 143 6.88 -24.76 -5.78
CA ALA A 143 7.20 -23.92 -6.93
C ALA A 143 8.25 -24.58 -7.82
N TRP A 144 9.20 -25.32 -7.23
CA TRP A 144 10.21 -26.09 -7.97
C TRP A 144 9.63 -27.17 -8.89
N ASN A 145 8.38 -27.59 -8.67
CA ASN A 145 7.67 -28.53 -9.54
C ASN A 145 6.91 -27.85 -10.69
N ALA A 146 6.95 -26.51 -10.78
CA ALA A 146 6.30 -25.79 -11.86
C ALA A 146 6.88 -26.20 -13.22
N ARG A 147 6.01 -26.58 -14.15
CA ARG A 147 6.39 -27.01 -15.50
C ARG A 147 6.43 -25.84 -16.49
N LYS A 148 5.82 -24.72 -16.11
CA LYS A 148 5.78 -23.47 -16.87
C LYS A 148 6.37 -22.34 -16.01
N SER A 149 6.98 -21.37 -16.66
CA SER A 149 7.62 -20.22 -16.01
C SER A 149 7.00 -18.91 -16.45
N VAL A 150 7.00 -17.92 -15.57
CA VAL A 150 6.56 -16.53 -15.79
C VAL A 150 7.67 -15.70 -16.45
N ARG A 151 8.18 -16.19 -17.59
CA ARG A 151 9.41 -15.67 -18.25
C ARG A 151 9.40 -14.16 -18.51
N ASP A 152 10.58 -13.55 -18.40
CA ASP A 152 10.87 -12.15 -18.75
C ASP A 152 9.97 -11.09 -18.08
N SER A 153 9.32 -11.47 -16.97
CA SER A 153 8.37 -10.61 -16.27
C SER A 153 8.92 -10.05 -14.97
N VAL A 154 10.16 -10.35 -14.58
CA VAL A 154 10.70 -9.97 -13.26
C VAL A 154 12.03 -9.26 -13.36
N HIS A 155 12.13 -8.13 -12.66
CA HIS A 155 13.36 -7.38 -12.43
C HIS A 155 13.57 -7.25 -10.91
N VAL A 156 14.72 -7.68 -10.40
CA VAL A 156 15.11 -7.51 -9.00
C VAL A 156 16.17 -6.43 -8.92
N PHE A 157 15.96 -5.43 -8.08
CA PHE A 157 16.89 -4.34 -7.81
C PHE A 157 17.45 -4.53 -6.41
N LEU A 158 18.69 -5.00 -6.31
CA LEU A 158 19.37 -5.28 -5.06
C LEU A 158 20.18 -4.06 -4.61
N ASP A 159 19.90 -3.55 -3.42
CA ASP A 159 20.62 -2.42 -2.87
C ASP A 159 21.98 -2.86 -2.29
N ARG A 160 23.06 -2.24 -2.77
CA ARG A 160 24.44 -2.53 -2.32
C ARG A 160 25.08 -1.38 -1.56
N THR A 161 24.30 -0.39 -1.15
CA THR A 161 24.80 0.71 -0.32
C THR A 161 25.22 0.19 1.06
N PRO A 162 26.00 0.97 1.83
CA PRO A 162 26.30 0.59 3.22
C PRO A 162 25.05 0.36 4.08
N ALA A 163 23.97 1.12 3.85
CA ALA A 163 22.73 1.02 4.62
C ALA A 163 22.10 -0.38 4.52
N SER A 164 22.16 -1.04 3.36
CA SER A 164 21.59 -2.38 3.18
C SER A 164 22.30 -3.48 3.96
N LYS A 165 23.43 -3.17 4.59
CA LYS A 165 24.22 -4.10 5.40
C LYS A 165 24.06 -3.90 6.91
N LEU A 166 23.29 -2.90 7.34
CA LEU A 166 23.15 -2.54 8.75
C LEU A 166 21.97 -3.27 9.40
N GLY A 167 22.17 -3.77 10.63
CA GLY A 167 21.10 -4.38 11.44
C GLY A 167 20.33 -5.49 10.72
N LEU A 168 19.01 -5.36 10.71
CA LEU A 168 18.03 -6.21 10.02
C LEU A 168 17.71 -5.73 8.59
N ALA A 169 18.49 -4.80 8.02
CA ALA A 169 18.32 -4.38 6.63
C ALA A 169 18.62 -5.48 5.59
N PRO A 170 19.62 -6.38 5.77
CA PRO A 170 19.91 -7.42 4.80
C PRO A 170 18.77 -8.43 4.60
N ALA A 171 18.71 -9.05 3.43
CA ALA A 171 17.93 -10.26 3.20
C ALA A 171 18.52 -11.47 3.96
N GLY A 172 17.71 -12.52 4.12
CA GLY A 172 18.05 -13.75 4.82
C GLY A 172 17.38 -13.87 6.19
N GLY A 173 17.57 -15.01 6.86
CA GLY A 173 16.86 -15.29 8.12
C GLY A 173 15.36 -15.46 7.84
N THR A 174 14.52 -14.53 8.26
CA THR A 174 13.08 -14.56 7.92
C THR A 174 12.73 -13.71 6.69
N PHE A 175 13.67 -12.93 6.16
CA PHE A 175 13.40 -11.92 5.13
C PHE A 175 13.81 -12.39 3.74
N LEU A 176 12.87 -12.33 2.80
CA LEU A 176 13.13 -12.60 1.39
C LEU A 176 13.74 -11.37 0.71
N LEU A 177 13.13 -10.20 0.97
CA LEU A 177 13.61 -8.91 0.49
C LEU A 177 14.50 -8.28 1.55
N GLY A 178 15.66 -7.77 1.14
CA GLY A 178 16.35 -6.76 1.92
C GLY A 178 15.47 -5.52 2.04
N ARG A 179 15.63 -4.77 3.13
CA ARG A 179 14.83 -3.57 3.44
C ARG A 179 14.76 -2.59 2.27
N TYR A 180 15.86 -2.41 1.54
CA TYR A 180 15.97 -1.46 0.44
C TYR A 180 15.87 -2.11 -0.94
N ASP A 181 15.64 -3.42 -1.02
CA ASP A 181 15.49 -4.11 -2.30
C ASP A 181 14.12 -3.79 -2.93
N VAL A 182 14.06 -3.84 -4.26
CA VAL A 182 12.80 -3.67 -5.01
C VAL A 182 12.64 -4.81 -5.99
N VAL A 183 11.46 -5.43 -6.01
CA VAL A 183 11.10 -6.44 -7.02
C VAL A 183 10.04 -5.84 -7.94
N ALA A 184 10.36 -5.65 -9.21
CA ALA A 184 9.40 -5.23 -10.21
C ALA A 184 8.90 -6.41 -11.04
N ALA A 185 7.59 -6.64 -11.03
CA ALA A 185 6.94 -7.71 -11.79
C ALA A 185 5.98 -7.15 -12.84
N LYS A 186 6.01 -7.71 -14.05
CA LYS A 186 5.12 -7.35 -15.15
C LYS A 186 3.85 -8.17 -15.09
N ILE A 187 2.73 -7.52 -14.81
CA ILE A 187 1.44 -8.16 -14.49
C ILE A 187 0.29 -7.48 -15.24
N SER A 188 -0.89 -8.08 -15.15
CA SER A 188 -2.16 -7.48 -15.56
C SER A 188 -3.19 -7.69 -14.46
N SER A 189 -4.12 -6.77 -14.26
CA SER A 189 -5.24 -6.98 -13.34
C SER A 189 -6.29 -7.88 -13.97
N ASP A 190 -6.70 -8.95 -13.29
CA ASP A 190 -7.83 -9.76 -13.73
C ASP A 190 -9.17 -9.16 -13.33
N LEU A 191 -9.18 -8.43 -12.22
CA LEU A 191 -10.39 -7.94 -11.58
C LEU A 191 -10.37 -6.42 -11.46
N ASP A 192 -11.51 -5.80 -11.75
CA ASP A 192 -11.72 -4.36 -11.54
C ASP A 192 -11.85 -4.02 -10.04
N ARG A 193 -12.14 -2.76 -9.75
CA ARG A 193 -12.31 -2.24 -8.38
C ARG A 193 -13.41 -2.95 -7.59
N ASP A 194 -14.43 -3.45 -8.28
CA ASP A 194 -15.60 -4.14 -7.72
C ASP A 194 -15.41 -5.67 -7.73
N TRP A 195 -14.22 -6.13 -8.10
CA TRP A 195 -13.83 -7.53 -8.20
C TRP A 195 -14.60 -8.30 -9.27
N ASN A 196 -15.04 -7.61 -10.31
CA ASN A 196 -15.57 -8.21 -11.53
C ASN A 196 -14.44 -8.47 -12.53
N TRP A 197 -14.61 -9.49 -13.38
CA TRP A 197 -13.62 -9.81 -14.40
C TRP A 197 -13.53 -8.69 -15.44
N ILE A 198 -12.32 -8.19 -15.64
CA ILE A 198 -12.01 -7.23 -16.70
C ILE A 198 -12.09 -7.97 -18.04
N LYS A 199 -12.97 -7.49 -18.93
CA LYS A 199 -13.18 -8.05 -20.26
C LYS A 199 -12.16 -7.52 -21.26
N GLY A 200 -11.89 -8.28 -22.32
CA GLY A 200 -11.04 -7.87 -23.43
C GLY A 200 -9.55 -8.09 -23.20
N ASN A 201 -8.73 -7.49 -24.07
CA ASN A 201 -7.29 -7.64 -23.99
C ASN A 201 -6.72 -6.72 -22.90
N LYS A 202 -6.08 -7.34 -21.90
CA LYS A 202 -5.46 -6.63 -20.78
C LYS A 202 -4.00 -6.38 -21.10
N ARG A 203 -3.60 -5.12 -21.08
CA ARG A 203 -2.20 -4.75 -21.25
C ARG A 203 -1.47 -4.88 -19.93
N ASP A 204 -0.23 -5.32 -20.05
CA ASP A 204 0.65 -5.47 -18.91
C ASP A 204 1.17 -4.11 -18.40
N PHE A 205 1.42 -4.05 -17.11
CA PHE A 205 2.12 -2.96 -16.44
C PHE A 205 3.06 -3.52 -15.36
N TRP A 206 3.96 -2.69 -14.85
CA TRP A 206 4.88 -3.07 -13.79
C TRP A 206 4.24 -2.87 -12.41
N VAL A 207 4.51 -3.77 -11.48
CA VAL A 207 4.28 -3.55 -10.05
C VAL A 207 5.62 -3.65 -9.33
N ALA A 208 6.04 -2.58 -8.65
CA ALA A 208 7.25 -2.57 -7.83
C ALA A 208 6.87 -2.88 -6.38
N HIS A 209 7.23 -4.07 -5.93
CA HIS A 209 7.19 -4.49 -4.54
C HIS A 209 8.40 -3.93 -3.81
N ALA A 210 8.14 -3.13 -2.77
CA ALA A 210 9.17 -2.60 -1.88
C ALA A 210 8.74 -2.84 -0.44
N ALA A 211 9.69 -3.17 0.44
CA ALA A 211 9.41 -3.45 1.85
C ALA A 211 8.99 -2.16 2.58
N ALA A 212 7.72 -2.06 2.96
CA ALA A 212 7.33 -1.00 3.90
C ALA A 212 7.88 -1.35 5.29
N LEU A 213 8.47 -0.37 5.99
CA LEU A 213 9.02 -0.62 7.33
C LEU A 213 7.93 -0.92 8.32
N ASN A 214 8.07 -2.04 9.01
CA ASN A 214 7.09 -2.52 9.96
C ASN A 214 7.49 -2.21 11.39
N ILE A 215 7.07 -1.04 11.86
CA ILE A 215 7.41 -0.52 13.19
C ILE A 215 6.22 -0.53 14.16
N GLY A 216 5.05 -0.98 13.71
CA GLY A 216 3.82 -0.90 14.50
C GLY A 216 2.69 -1.77 14.00
N GLU A 217 2.91 -2.90 13.33
CA GLU A 217 1.82 -3.87 13.11
C GLU A 217 1.38 -4.58 14.39
N SER A 218 2.28 -4.69 15.37
CA SER A 218 2.07 -5.40 16.64
C SER A 218 3.13 -5.00 17.66
N ALA A 219 3.01 -5.47 18.90
CA ALA A 219 4.06 -5.37 19.93
C ALA A 219 5.37 -6.11 19.59
N LYS A 220 5.45 -6.79 18.44
CA LYS A 220 6.65 -7.47 17.93
C LYS A 220 6.98 -7.04 16.50
N ALA A 221 6.63 -5.81 16.14
CA ALA A 221 6.87 -5.27 14.81
C ALA A 221 8.35 -5.40 14.41
N SER A 222 8.59 -6.07 13.28
CA SER A 222 9.90 -6.64 12.96
C SER A 222 11.02 -5.63 12.67
N ASP A 223 10.69 -4.38 12.33
CA ASP A 223 11.68 -3.32 12.07
C ASP A 223 11.87 -2.36 13.25
N PHE A 224 11.00 -2.39 14.25
CA PHE A 224 11.08 -1.46 15.38
C PHE A 224 12.42 -1.56 16.15
N PRO A 225 12.98 -2.74 16.46
CA PRO A 225 14.24 -2.83 17.20
C PRO A 225 15.40 -2.08 16.54
N ASP A 226 15.50 -2.16 15.22
CA ASP A 226 16.52 -1.49 14.40
C ASP A 226 16.37 0.03 14.35
N LEU A 227 15.16 0.51 14.60
CA LEU A 227 14.76 1.91 14.47
C LEU A 227 14.39 2.48 15.83
N SER A 228 14.95 1.92 16.91
CA SER A 228 14.70 2.36 18.26
C SER A 228 15.99 2.74 18.97
N VAL A 229 15.91 3.77 19.82
CA VAL A 229 16.99 4.20 20.70
C VAL A 229 16.67 3.79 22.13
N ALA A 230 17.65 3.16 22.79
CA ALA A 230 17.57 2.89 24.22
C ALA A 230 17.70 4.22 24.99
N THR A 231 16.78 4.46 25.93
CA THR A 231 16.86 5.65 26.79
C THR A 231 17.72 5.34 28.01
N SER A 232 18.86 6.02 28.19
CA SER A 232 19.88 5.70 29.22
C SER A 232 19.47 5.96 30.69
N SER A 233 18.18 5.99 30.99
CA SER A 233 17.61 6.48 32.24
C SER A 233 17.51 5.40 33.32
N GLY A 234 18.62 4.82 33.78
CA GLY A 234 18.76 4.13 35.09
C GLY A 234 17.79 3.00 35.48
N GLY A 235 16.89 2.58 34.60
CA GLY A 235 15.89 1.51 34.76
C GLY A 235 15.73 0.76 33.44
N ASN A 236 14.83 -0.23 33.37
CA ASN A 236 14.56 -0.99 32.15
C ASN A 236 14.11 -0.02 31.04
N PRO A 237 14.94 0.28 30.04
CA PRO A 237 14.69 1.42 29.17
C PRO A 237 13.63 1.04 28.14
N ASP A 238 12.48 1.72 28.19
CA ASP A 238 11.47 1.56 27.14
C ASP A 238 12.08 2.08 25.82
N PRO A 239 12.13 1.24 24.78
CA PRO A 239 12.69 1.62 23.49
C PRO A 239 11.80 2.70 22.86
N LYS A 240 12.42 3.77 22.35
CA LYS A 240 11.70 4.84 21.64
C LYS A 240 12.03 4.82 20.17
N LEU A 241 11.04 5.08 19.32
CA LEU A 241 11.27 5.22 17.88
C LEU A 241 12.28 6.34 17.62
N ASP A 242 13.37 6.00 16.95
CA ASP A 242 14.24 6.93 16.26
C ASP A 242 13.57 7.34 14.95
N GLU A 243 12.80 8.42 15.03
CA GLU A 243 12.08 8.98 13.90
C GLU A 243 13.00 9.32 12.72
N GLU A 244 14.21 9.81 12.98
CA GLU A 244 15.10 10.23 11.90
C GLU A 244 15.59 9.02 11.11
N SER A 245 16.06 7.99 11.81
CA SER A 245 16.44 6.71 11.18
C SER A 245 15.26 6.09 10.42
N TYR A 246 14.04 6.18 10.94
CA TYR A 246 12.83 5.71 10.26
C TYR A 246 12.56 6.47 8.95
N PHE A 247 12.58 7.80 8.97
CA PHE A 247 12.32 8.60 7.75
C PHE A 247 13.41 8.39 6.70
N GLN A 248 14.68 8.36 7.11
CA GLN A 248 15.80 8.07 6.22
C GLN A 248 15.66 6.72 5.53
N ALA A 249 15.26 5.69 6.27
CA ALA A 249 15.05 4.37 5.71
C ALA A 249 13.85 4.35 4.73
N MET A 250 12.72 4.99 5.06
CA MET A 250 11.56 5.09 4.15
C MET A 250 11.88 5.88 2.87
N GLU A 251 12.68 6.94 2.98
CA GLU A 251 13.16 7.70 1.83
C GLU A 251 14.06 6.88 0.91
N HIS A 252 14.97 6.09 1.49
CA HIS A 252 15.83 5.19 0.74
C HIS A 252 15.01 4.15 -0.03
N ILE A 253 14.03 3.53 0.63
CA ILE A 253 13.09 2.59 -0.01
C ILE A 253 12.44 3.24 -1.24
N LEU A 254 11.87 4.44 -1.07
CA LEU A 254 11.22 5.14 -2.17
C LEU A 254 12.21 5.59 -3.26
N ALA A 255 13.42 6.00 -2.91
CA ALA A 255 14.46 6.35 -3.88
C ALA A 255 14.86 5.15 -4.75
N ASN A 256 14.88 3.94 -4.19
CA ASN A 256 15.11 2.71 -4.95
C ASN A 256 13.94 2.36 -5.85
N VAL A 257 12.70 2.61 -5.41
CA VAL A 257 11.52 2.53 -6.29
C VAL A 257 11.63 3.53 -7.46
N CYS A 258 12.06 4.77 -7.23
CA CYS A 258 12.32 5.75 -8.29
C CYS A 258 13.45 5.30 -9.24
N THR A 259 14.49 4.64 -8.72
CA THR A 259 15.56 4.04 -9.54
C THR A 259 15.02 2.93 -10.44
N ALA A 260 14.13 2.09 -9.92
CA ALA A 260 13.41 1.09 -10.72
C ALA A 260 12.54 1.77 -11.80
N CYS A 261 11.84 2.86 -11.48
CA CYS A 261 11.06 3.64 -12.45
C CYS A 261 11.92 4.17 -13.60
N ALA A 262 13.09 4.74 -13.29
CA ALA A 262 14.02 5.25 -14.30
C ALA A 262 14.54 4.11 -15.19
N THR A 263 14.93 2.98 -14.60
CA THR A 263 15.43 1.80 -15.31
C THR A 263 14.37 1.21 -16.25
N LEU A 264 13.11 1.14 -15.78
CA LEU A 264 11.96 0.63 -16.53
C LEU A 264 11.34 1.67 -17.48
N ARG A 265 11.88 2.89 -17.51
CA ARG A 265 11.42 4.01 -18.35
C ARG A 265 9.94 4.34 -18.14
N THR A 266 9.51 4.35 -16.87
CA THR A 266 8.12 4.62 -16.47
C THR A 266 7.68 6.04 -16.83
N GLU A 267 6.52 6.15 -17.49
CA GLU A 267 5.83 7.42 -17.77
C GLU A 267 4.72 7.70 -16.75
N HIS A 268 4.10 6.66 -16.19
CA HIS A 268 3.04 6.77 -15.20
C HIS A 268 3.39 5.98 -13.94
N LEU A 269 3.53 6.69 -12.81
CA LEU A 269 3.74 6.09 -11.49
C LEU A 269 2.43 6.13 -10.70
N VAL A 270 1.80 4.99 -10.47
CA VAL A 270 0.66 4.86 -9.57
C VAL A 270 1.16 4.61 -8.16
N PHE A 271 0.74 5.47 -7.24
CA PHE A 271 1.23 5.51 -5.87
C PHE A 271 0.07 5.65 -4.89
N PHE A 272 0.23 5.11 -3.70
CA PHE A 272 -0.67 5.29 -2.57
C PHE A 272 0.15 5.42 -1.27
N PRO A 273 -0.42 5.90 -0.16
CA PRO A 273 0.26 6.05 1.14
C PRO A 273 0.76 4.74 1.79
N PHE A 274 1.68 4.03 1.16
CA PHE A 274 2.20 2.75 1.65
C PHE A 274 3.09 2.95 2.89
N GLY A 275 3.00 2.04 3.86
CA GLY A 275 3.69 2.15 5.16
C GLY A 275 2.99 3.03 6.21
N MET A 276 1.87 3.67 5.89
CA MET A 276 1.16 4.58 6.83
C MET A 276 -0.10 3.98 7.48
N GLY A 277 -0.50 2.78 7.05
CA GLY A 277 -1.63 2.03 7.62
C GLY A 277 -1.17 1.05 8.70
N ALA A 278 -1.39 -0.25 8.45
CA ALA A 278 -1.07 -1.33 9.38
C ALA A 278 0.36 -1.28 9.96
N PHE A 279 1.33 -0.84 9.17
CA PHE A 279 2.75 -0.78 9.54
C PHE A 279 3.09 0.16 10.71
N ILE A 280 2.20 1.10 11.06
CA ILE A 280 2.37 2.02 12.19
C ILE A 280 1.15 2.05 13.15
N ARG A 281 0.12 1.23 12.88
CA ARG A 281 -1.19 1.32 13.55
C ARG A 281 -1.12 1.13 15.06
N HIS A 282 -0.30 0.18 15.49
CA HIS A 282 -0.11 -0.21 16.88
C HIS A 282 1.23 0.29 17.44
N LEU A 283 1.83 1.31 16.83
CA LEU A 283 3.10 1.88 17.29
C LEU A 283 3.03 2.33 18.77
N GLY A 284 1.86 2.77 19.25
CA GLY A 284 1.63 3.12 20.66
C GLY A 284 1.88 1.98 21.66
N GLN A 285 1.85 0.72 21.23
CA GLN A 285 2.17 -0.45 22.08
C GLN A 285 3.69 -0.59 22.31
N LEU A 286 4.50 -0.06 21.40
CA LEU A 286 5.96 -0.11 21.44
C LEU A 286 6.56 1.21 21.96
N ASP A 287 5.96 2.34 21.59
CA ASP A 287 6.33 3.68 22.03
C ASP A 287 5.07 4.46 22.44
N PRO A 288 4.79 4.59 23.75
CA PRO A 288 3.55 5.18 24.26
C PRO A 288 3.23 6.59 23.77
N ARG A 289 4.24 7.36 23.28
CA ARG A 289 4.02 8.69 22.68
C ARG A 289 2.99 8.65 21.55
N PHE A 290 2.98 7.57 20.78
CA PHE A 290 2.09 7.40 19.63
C PHE A 290 0.72 6.81 19.98
N THR A 291 0.41 6.64 21.27
CA THR A 291 -0.98 6.41 21.73
C THR A 291 -1.85 7.64 21.47
N ALA A 292 -1.24 8.84 21.50
CA ALA A 292 -1.91 10.07 21.15
C ALA A 292 -2.09 10.18 19.63
N HIS A 293 -3.34 10.31 19.17
CA HIS A 293 -3.68 10.45 17.75
C HIS A 293 -2.89 11.60 17.08
N ALA A 294 -2.71 12.72 17.78
CA ALA A 294 -1.97 13.88 17.27
C ALA A 294 -0.49 13.56 16.95
N GLU A 295 0.18 12.75 17.78
CA GLU A 295 1.57 12.35 17.56
C GLU A 295 1.69 11.38 16.39
N LEU A 296 0.77 10.42 16.27
CA LEU A 296 0.74 9.52 15.12
C LEU A 296 0.43 10.27 13.82
N GLN A 297 -0.44 11.29 13.86
CA GLN A 297 -0.71 12.13 12.70
C GLN A 297 0.47 13.04 12.36
N ARG A 298 1.23 13.53 13.35
CA ARG A 298 2.49 14.24 13.12
C ARG A 298 3.50 13.36 12.40
N LEU A 299 3.66 12.10 12.82
CA LEU A 299 4.52 11.12 12.17
C LEU A 299 4.11 10.91 10.70
N ARG A 300 2.80 10.70 10.45
CA ARG A 300 2.24 10.55 9.09
C ARG A 300 2.53 11.75 8.20
N ARG A 301 2.30 12.97 8.71
CA ARG A 301 2.58 14.23 7.99
C ARG A 301 4.06 14.35 7.64
N ARG A 302 4.96 14.03 8.57
CA ARG A 302 6.41 14.06 8.31
C ARG A 302 6.81 13.02 7.26
N LEU A 303 6.29 11.79 7.34
CA LEU A 303 6.53 10.76 6.32
C LEU A 303 6.04 11.18 4.93
N ALA A 304 4.85 11.79 4.83
CA ALA A 304 4.33 12.25 3.56
C ALA A 304 5.21 13.34 2.93
N ARG A 305 5.79 14.25 3.73
CA ARG A 305 6.78 15.24 3.24
C ARG A 305 8.05 14.57 2.72
N SER A 306 8.59 13.60 3.46
CA SER A 306 9.71 12.77 3.04
C SER A 306 9.46 12.13 1.67
N PHE A 307 8.26 11.57 1.47
CA PHE A 307 7.86 11.00 0.20
C PHE A 307 7.72 12.02 -0.92
N VAL A 308 7.07 13.16 -0.68
CA VAL A 308 6.97 14.25 -1.66
C VAL A 308 8.35 14.72 -2.11
N ARG A 309 9.27 14.93 -1.17
CA ARG A 309 10.66 15.30 -1.43
C ARG A 309 11.38 14.29 -2.33
N VAL A 310 11.32 13.00 -1.99
CA VAL A 310 11.96 11.94 -2.79
C VAL A 310 11.34 11.85 -4.18
N LEU A 311 10.01 11.88 -4.29
CA LEU A 311 9.34 11.82 -5.59
C LEU A 311 9.68 13.04 -6.46
N ALA A 312 9.77 14.23 -5.86
CA ALA A 312 10.16 15.45 -6.55
C ALA A 312 11.56 15.33 -7.16
N LYS A 313 12.53 14.85 -6.37
CA LYS A 313 13.95 14.85 -6.73
C LYS A 313 14.40 13.63 -7.55
N LYS A 314 13.82 12.45 -7.29
CA LYS A 314 14.33 11.17 -7.82
C LYS A 314 13.49 10.62 -8.97
N THR A 315 12.22 11.01 -9.08
CA THR A 315 11.39 10.56 -10.20
C THR A 315 11.71 11.40 -11.44
N PRO A 316 11.92 10.79 -12.63
CA PRO A 316 12.13 11.55 -13.87
C PRO A 316 11.08 12.65 -14.05
N SER A 317 11.50 13.83 -14.52
CA SER A 317 10.60 14.98 -14.69
C SER A 317 9.45 14.73 -15.67
N SER A 318 9.62 13.79 -16.60
CA SER A 318 8.59 13.35 -17.54
C SER A 318 7.56 12.39 -16.95
N THR A 319 7.82 11.79 -15.79
CA THR A 319 6.91 10.84 -15.17
C THR A 319 5.76 11.56 -14.48
N LYS A 320 4.54 11.19 -14.84
CA LYS A 320 3.30 11.61 -14.19
C LYS A 320 3.01 10.72 -12.99
N ILE A 321 2.61 11.32 -11.88
CA ILE A 321 2.33 10.61 -10.63
C ILE A 321 0.82 10.59 -10.42
N HIS A 322 0.28 9.41 -10.16
CA HIS A 322 -1.13 9.17 -9.92
C HIS A 322 -1.28 8.73 -8.46
N LEU A 323 -1.72 9.65 -7.60
CA LEU A 323 -1.84 9.43 -6.17
C LEU A 323 -3.25 8.97 -5.83
N CYS A 324 -3.40 7.70 -5.47
CA CYS A 324 -4.67 7.11 -5.03
C CYS A 324 -4.87 7.36 -3.54
N LEU A 325 -5.89 8.14 -3.20
CA LEU A 325 -6.24 8.50 -1.83
C LEU A 325 -7.62 7.95 -1.46
N MET A 326 -7.78 7.58 -0.19
CA MET A 326 -9.00 7.00 0.37
C MET A 326 -9.46 7.89 1.54
N PHE A 327 -10.75 8.16 1.64
CA PHE A 327 -11.36 9.09 2.60
C PHE A 327 -12.51 8.44 3.38
N SER A 328 -12.91 7.23 3.00
CA SER A 328 -14.05 6.49 3.58
C SER A 328 -13.86 5.97 5.00
N GLU A 329 -12.63 5.92 5.53
CA GLU A 329 -12.31 5.46 6.88
C GLU A 329 -11.31 6.43 7.56
N GLU A 330 -11.31 6.49 8.89
CA GLU A 330 -10.48 7.43 9.67
C GLU A 330 -8.97 7.28 9.41
N GLU A 331 -8.43 6.07 9.44
CA GLU A 331 -6.99 5.85 9.20
C GLU A 331 -6.56 6.25 7.78
N PRO A 332 -7.23 5.78 6.70
CA PRO A 332 -6.96 6.28 5.35
C PRO A 332 -7.17 7.78 5.18
N LEU A 333 -8.19 8.36 5.83
CA LEU A 333 -8.44 9.81 5.84
C LEU A 333 -7.24 10.58 6.39
N CYS A 334 -6.70 10.15 7.53
CA CYS A 334 -5.49 10.70 8.14
C CYS A 334 -4.26 10.60 7.20
N ASN A 335 -4.12 9.48 6.50
CA ASN A 335 -3.04 9.28 5.52
C ASN A 335 -3.18 10.22 4.32
N SER A 336 -4.42 10.40 3.84
CA SER A 336 -4.74 11.30 2.74
C SER A 336 -4.51 12.76 3.14
N ASP A 337 -4.95 13.19 4.32
CA ASP A 337 -4.68 14.51 4.91
C ASP A 337 -3.17 14.82 4.93
N ALA A 338 -2.36 13.86 5.37
CA ALA A 338 -0.91 14.01 5.44
C ALA A 338 -0.29 14.30 4.06
N PHE A 339 -0.71 13.58 3.02
CA PHE A 339 -0.23 13.77 1.65
C PHE A 339 -0.71 15.08 1.03
N LEU A 340 -1.98 15.43 1.20
CA LEU A 340 -2.53 16.69 0.67
C LEU A 340 -1.74 17.88 1.22
N ARG A 341 -1.50 17.93 2.53
CA ARG A 341 -0.68 18.98 3.16
C ARG A 341 0.75 19.01 2.65
N ALA A 342 1.37 17.84 2.49
CA ALA A 342 2.73 17.73 1.97
C ALA A 342 2.83 18.26 0.53
N LEU A 343 1.81 18.03 -0.30
CA LEU A 343 1.75 18.52 -1.68
C LEU A 343 1.42 20.02 -1.79
N ILE A 344 0.66 20.57 -0.85
CA ILE A 344 0.31 22.00 -0.84
C ILE A 344 1.54 22.87 -0.53
N GLY A 345 2.51 22.37 0.23
CA GLY A 345 3.77 23.07 0.50
C GLY A 345 3.57 24.29 1.42
N GLN A 346 3.09 24.03 2.65
CA GLN A 346 2.94 25.03 3.71
C GLN A 346 3.72 24.61 4.95
N THR A 347 4.98 24.23 4.73
CA THR A 347 5.82 23.69 5.80
C THR A 347 6.52 24.79 6.59
N GLY A 348 6.62 25.99 6.01
CA GLY A 348 7.47 27.07 6.51
C GLY A 348 8.94 26.88 6.17
N ALA A 349 9.30 25.82 5.43
CA ALA A 349 10.63 25.52 4.97
C ALA A 349 10.70 25.71 3.44
N PRO A 350 11.39 26.76 2.93
CA PRO A 350 11.39 27.09 1.51
C PRO A 350 11.81 25.96 0.58
N GLU A 351 12.77 25.12 1.00
CA GLU A 351 13.24 23.99 0.20
C GLU A 351 12.18 22.88 0.08
N GLU A 352 11.46 22.56 1.17
CA GLU A 352 10.37 21.58 1.14
C GLU A 352 9.21 22.07 0.29
N ASP A 353 8.89 23.37 0.37
CA ASP A 353 7.83 23.98 -0.42
C ASP A 353 8.18 24.02 -1.92
N GLN A 354 9.47 24.18 -2.27
CA GLN A 354 9.95 24.05 -3.66
C GLN A 354 9.77 22.62 -4.20
N ASP A 355 10.11 21.61 -3.40
CA ASP A 355 9.93 20.21 -3.77
C ASP A 355 8.44 19.87 -3.97
N ALA A 356 7.58 20.35 -3.07
CA ALA A 356 6.13 20.21 -3.18
C ALA A 356 5.60 20.84 -4.47
N GLU A 357 6.00 22.07 -4.79
CA GLU A 357 5.60 22.76 -6.03
C GLU A 357 6.07 22.04 -7.29
N ALA A 358 7.32 21.55 -7.30
CA ALA A 358 7.86 20.79 -8.43
C ALA A 358 7.10 19.47 -8.64
N LEU A 359 6.63 18.85 -7.56
CA LEU A 359 5.84 17.62 -7.63
C LEU A 359 4.38 17.88 -8.03
N ARG A 360 3.76 18.92 -7.47
CA ARG A 360 2.34 19.28 -7.65
C ARG A 360 1.94 19.35 -9.12
N ARG A 361 2.81 19.90 -9.98
CA ARG A 361 2.56 20.02 -11.43
C ARG A 361 2.49 18.69 -12.18
N ARG A 362 2.97 17.60 -11.57
CA ARG A 362 3.03 16.25 -12.15
C ARG A 362 2.08 15.25 -11.49
N VAL A 363 1.43 15.64 -10.40
CA VAL A 363 0.55 14.77 -9.62
C VAL A 363 -0.90 14.94 -10.08
N VAL A 364 -1.61 13.81 -10.21
CA VAL A 364 -3.08 13.76 -10.25
C VAL A 364 -3.55 12.93 -9.08
N ILE A 365 -4.50 13.46 -8.33
CA ILE A 365 -5.09 12.83 -7.14
C ILE A 365 -6.36 12.11 -7.55
N TYR A 366 -6.46 10.83 -7.20
CA TYR A 366 -7.62 10.00 -7.44
C TYR A 366 -8.36 9.79 -6.12
N GLU A 367 -9.52 10.41 -6.00
CA GLU A 367 -10.39 10.29 -4.82
C GLU A 367 -11.09 8.92 -4.80
N GLU A 368 -11.00 8.21 -3.67
CA GLU A 368 -11.36 6.79 -3.55
C GLU A 368 -10.67 5.92 -4.61
N GLY A 369 -9.37 6.21 -4.80
CA GLY A 369 -8.49 5.61 -5.80
C GLY A 369 -8.24 4.10 -5.62
N ASP A 370 -8.74 3.25 -6.52
CA ASP A 370 -8.27 1.85 -6.63
C ASP A 370 -7.00 1.78 -7.49
N SER A 371 -5.85 1.63 -6.84
CA SER A 371 -4.54 1.72 -7.49
C SER A 371 -4.29 0.64 -8.55
N LEU A 372 -4.83 -0.58 -8.36
CA LEU A 372 -4.69 -1.66 -9.34
C LEU A 372 -5.54 -1.43 -10.58
N HIS A 373 -6.79 -1.01 -10.39
CA HIS A 373 -7.69 -0.68 -11.48
C HIS A 373 -7.12 0.50 -12.27
N LEU A 374 -6.66 1.55 -11.59
CA LEU A 374 -6.05 2.71 -12.24
C LEU A 374 -4.83 2.31 -13.07
N ALA A 375 -3.95 1.47 -12.52
CA ALA A 375 -2.79 0.98 -13.25
C ALA A 375 -3.20 0.21 -14.52
N GLN A 376 -4.24 -0.62 -14.46
CA GLN A 376 -4.75 -1.34 -15.62
C GLN A 376 -5.39 -0.42 -16.68
N GLU A 377 -6.12 0.62 -16.25
CA GLU A 377 -6.67 1.64 -17.14
C GLU A 377 -5.57 2.45 -17.83
N LEU A 378 -4.55 2.88 -17.09
CA LEU A 378 -3.39 3.56 -17.66
C LEU A 378 -2.63 2.63 -18.61
N ALA A 379 -2.50 1.35 -18.28
CA ALA A 379 -1.83 0.34 -19.10
C ALA A 379 -2.51 0.16 -20.47
N SER A 380 -3.83 0.36 -20.53
CA SER A 380 -4.57 0.36 -21.81
C SER A 380 -4.09 1.45 -22.77
N LYS A 381 -3.55 2.56 -22.23
CA LYS A 381 -3.12 3.76 -22.97
C LYS A 381 -1.59 3.84 -23.14
N SER A 382 -0.80 3.40 -22.16
CA SER A 382 0.67 3.39 -22.20
C SER A 382 1.22 2.06 -21.70
N SER A 383 2.32 1.59 -22.27
CA SER A 383 3.03 0.39 -21.79
C SER A 383 4.01 0.69 -20.65
N LYS A 384 4.15 1.95 -20.25
CA LYS A 384 5.14 2.45 -19.29
C LYS A 384 4.48 2.89 -17.98
N VAL A 385 3.66 1.99 -17.44
CA VAL A 385 2.96 2.18 -16.17
C VAL A 385 3.63 1.34 -15.10
N LEU A 386 3.85 1.93 -13.92
CA LEU A 386 4.35 1.24 -12.74
C LEU A 386 3.46 1.56 -11.55
N LEU A 387 3.00 0.53 -10.84
CA LEU A 387 2.31 0.63 -9.56
C LEU A 387 3.28 0.30 -8.43
N VAL A 388 3.35 1.15 -7.41
CA VAL A 388 4.11 0.84 -6.18
C VAL A 388 3.26 -0.02 -5.26
N ASN A 389 3.84 -1.07 -4.69
CA ASN A 389 3.20 -1.92 -3.69
C ASN A 389 4.09 -2.01 -2.44
N GLY A 390 3.53 -1.61 -1.29
CA GLY A 390 4.15 -1.84 0.01
C GLY A 390 4.01 -3.30 0.40
N ALA A 391 5.06 -4.08 0.14
CA ALA A 391 5.08 -5.52 0.34
C ALA A 391 5.61 -5.89 1.73
N ASN A 392 5.21 -7.07 2.21
CA ASN A 392 5.86 -7.72 3.34
C ASN A 392 7.24 -8.25 2.90
N ARG A 393 8.30 -7.88 3.62
CA ARG A 393 9.68 -8.31 3.28
C ARG A 393 9.92 -9.81 3.45
N SER A 394 9.16 -10.48 4.30
CA SER A 394 9.30 -11.91 4.56
C SER A 394 8.63 -12.77 3.50
N LEU A 395 7.54 -12.27 2.91
CA LEU A 395 6.69 -13.02 1.99
C LEU A 395 5.98 -12.08 1.01
N LEU A 396 6.35 -12.12 -0.28
CA LEU A 396 5.70 -11.33 -1.31
C LEU A 396 4.24 -11.74 -1.45
N GLY A 397 3.33 -10.76 -1.33
CA GLY A 397 1.89 -10.98 -1.33
C GLY A 397 1.34 -11.49 -0.01
N ASN A 398 2.16 -11.53 1.03
CA ASN A 398 1.82 -11.97 2.36
C ASN A 398 0.98 -13.26 2.31
N HIS A 399 -0.13 -13.31 3.04
CA HIS A 399 -1.04 -14.46 3.03
C HIS A 399 -2.24 -14.24 2.10
N TRP A 400 -2.05 -13.75 0.86
CA TRP A 400 -3.15 -13.53 -0.09
C TRP A 400 -3.99 -14.79 -0.34
N PHE A 401 -3.36 -15.96 -0.22
CA PHE A 401 -3.95 -17.29 -0.35
C PHE A 401 -4.66 -17.77 0.92
N ALA A 402 -4.46 -17.12 2.07
CA ALA A 402 -5.15 -17.42 3.32
C ALA A 402 -6.37 -16.49 3.56
N GLY A 403 -7.20 -16.88 4.53
CA GLY A 403 -8.40 -16.13 4.94
C GLY A 403 -8.16 -15.01 5.95
N ARG A 404 -6.92 -14.82 6.44
CA ARG A 404 -6.62 -13.98 7.61
C ARG A 404 -6.56 -12.47 7.28
N ALA A 405 -5.96 -12.10 6.15
CA ALA A 405 -5.79 -10.69 5.80
C ALA A 405 -6.89 -10.20 4.84
N LYS A 406 -8.00 -9.68 5.39
CA LYS A 406 -9.17 -9.26 4.58
C LYS A 406 -9.00 -7.89 3.90
N ARG A 407 -8.29 -6.95 4.53
CA ARG A 407 -8.23 -5.54 4.13
C ARG A 407 -6.86 -5.04 3.68
N ALA A 408 -5.81 -5.82 3.85
CA ALA A 408 -4.48 -5.37 3.49
C ALA A 408 -4.32 -5.31 1.97
N ILE A 409 -3.71 -4.20 1.51
CA ILE A 409 -3.66 -3.82 0.09
C ILE A 409 -2.86 -4.86 -0.69
N ASP A 410 -1.69 -5.27 -0.19
CA ASP A 410 -0.81 -6.25 -0.83
C ASP A 410 -1.55 -7.54 -1.20
N GLU A 411 -2.30 -8.11 -0.26
CA GLU A 411 -3.07 -9.33 -0.47
C GLU A 411 -4.20 -9.14 -1.47
N ASN A 412 -4.87 -7.99 -1.42
CA ASN A 412 -5.96 -7.68 -2.35
C ASN A 412 -5.43 -7.47 -3.79
N LEU A 413 -4.24 -6.91 -3.97
CA LEU A 413 -3.59 -6.83 -5.28
C LEU A 413 -3.34 -8.24 -5.85
N HIS A 414 -2.76 -9.13 -5.04
CA HIS A 414 -2.46 -10.50 -5.47
C HIS A 414 -3.71 -11.33 -5.76
N ARG A 415 -4.77 -11.18 -4.96
CA ARG A 415 -6.06 -11.87 -5.23
C ARG A 415 -6.69 -11.45 -6.55
N ARG A 416 -6.40 -10.24 -7.02
CA ARG A 416 -6.96 -9.65 -8.26
C ARG A 416 -6.05 -9.80 -9.47
N SER A 417 -4.88 -10.40 -9.33
CA SER A 417 -3.97 -10.68 -10.45
C SER A 417 -3.32 -12.04 -10.28
N TRP A 418 -3.75 -13.03 -11.08
CA TRP A 418 -3.13 -14.37 -11.04
C TRP A 418 -1.65 -14.32 -11.41
N ARG A 419 -1.25 -13.41 -12.31
CA ARG A 419 0.14 -13.30 -12.74
C ARG A 419 1.02 -12.74 -11.62
N MET A 420 0.52 -11.74 -10.89
CA MET A 420 1.19 -11.23 -9.68
C MET A 420 1.31 -12.32 -8.62
N ALA A 421 0.21 -13.05 -8.37
CA ALA A 421 0.19 -14.21 -7.48
C ALA A 421 1.19 -15.32 -7.88
N ALA A 422 1.27 -15.66 -9.17
CA ALA A 422 2.19 -16.66 -9.69
C ALA A 422 3.65 -16.21 -9.59
N VAL A 423 3.97 -14.96 -9.89
CA VAL A 423 5.32 -14.41 -9.73
C VAL A 423 5.74 -14.48 -8.26
N SER A 424 4.90 -14.00 -7.34
CA SER A 424 5.19 -14.08 -5.91
C SER A 424 5.33 -15.52 -5.42
N TYR A 425 4.49 -16.44 -5.90
CA TYR A 425 4.60 -17.88 -5.60
C TYR A 425 5.99 -18.43 -5.93
N MET A 426 6.49 -18.12 -7.12
CA MET A 426 7.79 -18.57 -7.61
C MET A 426 8.95 -17.89 -6.87
N LEU A 427 8.89 -16.57 -6.69
CA LEU A 427 9.93 -15.80 -5.99
C LEU A 427 10.04 -16.13 -4.51
N ASN A 428 8.91 -16.48 -3.87
CA ASN A 428 8.90 -16.94 -2.50
C ASN A 428 9.51 -18.34 -2.33
N GLY A 429 9.74 -19.08 -3.42
CA GLY A 429 10.17 -20.47 -3.38
C GLY A 429 9.15 -21.39 -2.69
N PHE A 430 7.85 -21.10 -2.85
CA PHE A 430 6.78 -21.70 -2.06
C PHE A 430 6.84 -23.24 -2.13
N ASP A 431 6.86 -23.92 -0.99
CA ASP A 431 6.99 -25.39 -0.90
C ASP A 431 5.81 -26.07 -0.18
N GLY A 432 4.72 -25.33 0.04
CA GLY A 432 3.59 -25.76 0.85
C GLY A 432 3.65 -25.26 2.30
N ARG A 433 4.75 -24.63 2.72
CA ARG A 433 4.94 -24.11 4.07
C ARG A 433 5.38 -22.65 4.04
N GLU A 434 5.16 -21.96 5.15
CA GLU A 434 5.75 -20.64 5.34
C GLU A 434 7.26 -20.77 5.55
N PRO A 435 8.10 -20.07 4.77
CA PRO A 435 9.55 -20.18 4.90
C PRO A 435 10.00 -19.73 6.30
N SER A 436 10.61 -20.64 7.04
CA SER A 436 11.12 -20.36 8.39
C SER A 436 12.56 -19.84 8.40
N ARG A 437 13.33 -20.14 7.34
CA ARG A 437 14.70 -19.69 7.17
C ARG A 437 15.03 -19.49 5.69
N ARG A 438 15.52 -18.31 5.37
CA ARG A 438 15.89 -17.86 4.02
C ARG A 438 17.38 -17.60 3.89
N GLY A 439 17.90 -17.89 2.70
CA GLY A 439 19.26 -17.54 2.32
C GLY A 439 19.38 -16.05 1.95
N PRO A 440 20.54 -15.40 2.17
CA PRO A 440 20.73 -13.99 1.83
C PRO A 440 20.62 -13.72 0.32
N ASP A 441 20.92 -14.71 -0.53
CA ASP A 441 20.81 -14.61 -1.99
C ASP A 441 19.55 -15.30 -2.55
N GLU A 442 18.61 -15.73 -1.71
CA GLU A 442 17.47 -16.55 -2.13
C GLU A 442 16.58 -15.85 -3.16
N LEU A 443 16.24 -14.59 -2.93
CA LEU A 443 15.44 -13.80 -3.89
C LEU A 443 16.13 -13.70 -5.25
N LYS A 444 17.46 -13.47 -5.24
CA LYS A 444 18.27 -13.39 -6.45
C LYS A 444 18.23 -14.72 -7.20
N GLN A 445 18.49 -15.83 -6.51
CA GLN A 445 18.51 -17.17 -7.09
C GLN A 445 17.14 -17.54 -7.67
N ASN A 446 16.05 -17.26 -6.95
CA ASN A 446 14.70 -17.54 -7.39
C ASN A 446 14.34 -16.68 -8.62
N ALA A 447 14.75 -15.42 -8.65
CA ALA A 447 14.55 -14.56 -9.80
C ALA A 447 15.33 -15.06 -11.03
N GLU A 448 16.60 -15.42 -10.88
CA GLU A 448 17.41 -15.98 -11.97
C GLU A 448 16.83 -17.31 -12.49
N TRP A 449 16.33 -18.16 -11.58
CA TRP A 449 15.66 -19.42 -11.93
C TRP A 449 14.41 -19.22 -12.81
N ILE A 450 13.63 -18.16 -12.58
CA ILE A 450 12.49 -17.81 -13.45
C ILE A 450 12.86 -16.90 -14.62
N HIS A 451 14.15 -16.78 -14.95
CA HIS A 451 14.69 -15.94 -16.02
C HIS A 451 14.42 -14.43 -15.81
N GLY A 452 14.32 -14.00 -14.56
CA GLY A 452 14.31 -12.59 -14.18
C GLY A 452 15.67 -11.92 -14.36
N LYS A 453 15.68 -10.59 -14.32
CA LYS A 453 16.89 -9.77 -14.43
C LYS A 453 17.25 -9.19 -13.08
N VAL A 454 18.53 -9.24 -12.72
CA VAL A 454 19.06 -8.67 -11.47
C VAL A 454 19.82 -7.39 -11.78
N HIS A 455 19.47 -6.32 -11.09
CA HIS A 455 20.08 -5.00 -11.16
C HIS A 455 20.69 -4.70 -9.79
N TYR A 456 21.83 -4.02 -9.78
CA TYR A 456 22.48 -3.59 -8.54
C TYR A 456 22.36 -2.08 -8.41
N ILE A 457 21.79 -1.62 -7.30
CA ILE A 457 21.71 -0.20 -6.97
C ILE A 457 22.94 0.15 -6.12
N ASN A 458 23.79 1.02 -6.67
CA ASN A 458 24.92 1.62 -5.96
C ASN A 458 24.69 3.13 -5.95
N GLN A 459 23.84 3.63 -5.05
CA GLN A 459 23.66 5.08 -4.93
C GLN A 459 24.97 5.70 -4.38
N THR A 460 25.75 6.35 -5.24
CA THR A 460 27.02 7.02 -4.86
C THR A 460 26.82 8.49 -4.50
N GLY A 461 25.61 9.04 -4.65
CA GLY A 461 25.28 10.38 -4.21
C GLY A 461 24.84 10.36 -2.76
N GLY A 462 25.68 10.85 -1.85
CA GLY A 462 25.34 10.99 -0.42
C GLY A 462 24.01 11.72 -0.25
N TRP A 463 23.07 11.06 0.42
CA TRP A 463 21.81 11.62 0.88
C TRP A 463 21.67 11.50 2.41
N PHE A 464 22.80 11.30 3.09
CA PHE A 464 22.89 11.15 4.55
C PHE A 464 24.10 11.91 5.06
#